data_AF-Q4SBT3-F1
#
_entry.id   AF-Q4SBT3-F1
#
_cell.length_a   1.000
_cell.length_b   1.000
_cell.length_c   1.000
_cell.angle_alpha   90.00
_cell.angle_beta   90.00
_cell.angle_gamma   90.00
#
_symmetry.space_group_name_H-M   'P 1'
#
loop_
_entity.id
_entity.type
_entity.pdbx_description
1 polymer ?
#
loop_
_entity_poly.entity_id
_entity_poly.type
_entity_poly.pdbx_seq_one_letter_code
_entity_poly.pdbx_strand_id
1 'polypeptide(L)'
;MCCCPGNAKLVNRMLLDAGITSELIKIWKRSELQNGVIARFVTTDGGITRVYPKSAGLSWQEDAETYESSFYKRSLDNNLYIFTPSPYSGENSSDDSVLVSRAVDITIGDSTLKPAVVGVKLDISTWMTSFINTTWRMNCSDEICGCQRNHPYVDCVLLDDGGFLVMSNKDQDLSQIGHFFGTIDPVLMRTLVNASLFTFKKTLDYQFALRPAERQSKCSCAGPTIRQYVPTVADILNVGWWATAAAWCFSKPLTYACISSYLGFGATHCVFFPRSILQQLLLSFTFPNFLEAAKMQDEVSDAMLKEVCITEQTQYYFENNQLSFSGNIDCENCTRIYHAEKLPDTNLVFIISDAKLTCSSCKSKKLIQEEQQSDGPDPCEAARNPRYRKGPDICFDS
;
A
#
# COMPACT_ATOMS: atom_id res chain seq x y z
N MET A 1 2.68 -36.70 -18.49
CA MET A 1 2.90 -35.76 -17.37
C MET A 1 4.14 -34.97 -17.73
N CYS A 2 3.98 -33.79 -18.32
CA CYS A 2 5.10 -32.95 -18.72
C CYS A 2 5.62 -32.22 -17.48
N CYS A 3 6.63 -32.79 -16.81
CA CYS A 3 7.44 -32.00 -15.89
C CYS A 3 8.22 -31.01 -16.75
N CYS A 4 7.81 -29.74 -16.77
CA CYS A 4 8.71 -28.68 -17.17
C CYS A 4 10.00 -28.85 -16.35
N PRO A 5 11.19 -28.92 -16.96
CA PRO A 5 12.42 -28.93 -16.20
C PRO A 5 12.51 -27.59 -15.46
N GLY A 6 12.13 -27.59 -14.19
CA GLY A 6 12.20 -26.42 -13.33
C GLY A 6 13.65 -25.95 -13.24
N ASN A 7 13.85 -24.64 -13.11
CA ASN A 7 15.20 -24.09 -12.96
C ASN A 7 15.80 -24.58 -11.63
N ALA A 8 16.65 -25.59 -11.71
CA ALA A 8 17.25 -26.25 -10.55
C ALA A 8 18.04 -25.28 -9.65
N LYS A 9 18.60 -24.19 -10.20
CA LYS A 9 19.35 -23.20 -9.41
C LYS A 9 18.46 -22.46 -8.41
N LEU A 10 17.26 -22.06 -8.84
CA LEU A 10 16.33 -21.31 -7.99
C LEU A 10 15.81 -22.19 -6.84
N VAL A 11 15.40 -23.43 -7.16
CA VAL A 11 14.90 -24.38 -6.16
C VAL A 11 15.99 -24.78 -5.17
N ASN A 12 17.22 -25.05 -5.64
CA ASN A 12 18.33 -25.40 -4.75
C ASN A 12 18.69 -24.25 -3.80
N ARG A 13 18.62 -23.01 -4.27
CA ARG A 13 18.84 -21.82 -3.43
C ARG A 13 17.79 -21.72 -2.32
N MET A 14 16.51 -21.88 -2.67
CA MET A 14 15.41 -21.86 -1.71
C MET A 14 15.58 -22.95 -0.63
N LEU A 15 15.99 -24.16 -1.02
CA LEU A 15 16.24 -25.26 -0.07
C LEU A 15 17.40 -24.97 0.88
N LEU A 16 18.47 -24.35 0.39
CA LEU A 16 19.60 -23.92 1.22
C LEU A 16 19.15 -22.86 2.26
N ASP A 17 18.43 -21.84 1.80
CA ASP A 17 17.91 -20.77 2.66
C ASP A 17 16.94 -21.32 3.72
N ALA A 18 16.10 -22.29 3.35
CA ALA A 18 15.21 -22.99 4.28
C ALA A 18 15.98 -23.77 5.36
N GLY A 19 17.13 -24.37 5.00
CA GLY A 19 18.02 -25.04 5.95
C GLY A 19 18.62 -24.07 6.96
N ILE A 20 19.21 -22.97 6.47
CA ILE A 20 19.86 -21.95 7.30
C ILE A 20 18.87 -21.29 8.28
N THR A 21 17.72 -20.86 7.76
CA THR A 21 16.66 -20.23 8.58
C THR A 21 16.02 -21.22 9.57
N SER A 22 16.18 -22.53 9.38
CA SER A 22 15.73 -23.56 10.33
C SER A 22 16.62 -23.65 11.55
N GLU A 23 17.94 -23.63 11.35
CA GLU A 23 18.88 -23.60 12.47
C GLU A 23 18.74 -22.31 13.29
N LEU A 24 18.52 -21.17 12.64
CA LEU A 24 18.29 -19.89 13.32
C LEU A 24 17.07 -19.93 14.27
N ILE A 25 15.97 -20.56 13.85
CA ILE A 25 14.78 -20.71 14.71
C ILE A 25 15.07 -21.58 15.93
N LYS A 26 15.92 -22.61 15.82
CA LYS A 26 16.31 -23.42 16.99
C LYS A 26 17.04 -22.57 18.04
N ILE A 27 17.84 -21.59 17.60
CA ILE A 27 18.49 -20.62 18.49
C ILE A 27 17.44 -19.72 19.14
N TRP A 28 16.50 -19.18 18.35
CA TRP A 28 15.44 -18.33 18.88
C TRP A 28 14.54 -19.02 19.90
N LYS A 29 14.29 -20.32 19.75
CA LYS A 29 13.55 -21.12 20.74
C LYS A 29 14.27 -21.27 22.08
N ARG A 30 15.60 -21.18 22.09
CA ARG A 30 16.41 -21.25 23.33
C ARG A 30 16.51 -19.89 24.02
N SER A 31 16.49 -18.81 23.25
CA SER A 31 16.52 -17.44 23.78
C SER A 31 15.11 -16.94 24.06
N GLU A 32 14.78 -16.62 25.31
CA GLU A 32 13.52 -15.95 25.62
C GLU A 32 13.44 -14.57 24.92
N LEU A 33 12.22 -14.14 24.60
CA LEU A 33 11.97 -12.81 24.06
C LEU A 33 12.26 -11.78 25.15
N GLN A 34 13.05 -10.75 24.81
CA GLN A 34 13.29 -9.63 25.71
C GLN A 34 12.01 -8.82 25.90
N ASN A 35 11.89 -8.14 27.04
CA ASN A 35 10.73 -7.30 27.33
C ASN A 35 10.59 -6.20 26.27
N GLY A 36 9.41 -6.07 25.66
CA GLY A 36 9.12 -5.12 24.58
C GLY A 36 9.33 -5.63 23.15
N VAL A 37 9.82 -6.87 22.95
CA VAL A 37 9.90 -7.50 21.62
C VAL A 37 8.71 -8.43 21.40
N ILE A 38 7.82 -8.09 20.46
CA ILE A 38 6.65 -8.89 20.09
C ILE A 38 7.07 -10.09 19.24
N ALA A 39 7.89 -9.83 18.21
CA ALA A 39 8.28 -10.84 17.24
C ALA A 39 9.70 -10.61 16.72
N ARG A 40 10.31 -11.67 16.21
CA ARG A 40 11.57 -11.68 15.47
C ARG A 40 11.30 -12.28 14.11
N PHE A 41 11.91 -11.73 13.08
CA PHE A 41 11.75 -12.26 11.73
C PHE A 41 13.08 -12.27 10.97
N VAL A 42 13.12 -13.15 9.97
CA VAL A 42 14.19 -13.22 8.99
C VAL A 42 13.56 -13.34 7.61
N THR A 43 14.01 -12.50 6.70
CA THR A 43 13.59 -12.45 5.31
C THR A 43 14.81 -12.71 4.45
N THR A 44 14.73 -13.72 3.58
CA THR A 44 15.87 -14.18 2.76
C THR A 44 15.66 -13.84 1.29
N ASP A 45 16.75 -13.77 0.53
CA ASP A 45 16.70 -13.51 -0.91
C ASP A 45 15.98 -14.63 -1.71
N GLY A 46 15.87 -15.83 -1.14
CA GLY A 46 15.13 -16.96 -1.73
C GLY A 46 13.61 -16.92 -1.54
N GLY A 47 13.03 -15.79 -1.12
CA GLY A 47 11.58 -15.66 -0.93
C GLY A 47 11.04 -16.27 0.37
N ILE A 48 11.91 -16.67 1.30
CA ILE A 48 11.49 -17.25 2.59
C ILE A 48 11.53 -16.18 3.66
N THR A 49 10.37 -15.90 4.24
CA THR A 49 10.19 -15.10 5.45
C THR A 49 9.78 -16.02 6.60
N ARG A 50 10.45 -15.92 7.74
CA ARG A 50 10.07 -16.65 8.96
C ARG A 50 9.89 -15.71 10.12
N VAL A 51 8.74 -15.81 10.77
CA VAL A 51 8.35 -15.00 11.93
C VAL A 51 8.26 -15.90 13.17
N TYR A 52 8.78 -15.41 14.29
CA TYR A 52 8.75 -16.08 15.59
C TYR A 52 8.30 -15.08 16.67
N PRO A 53 7.35 -15.44 17.56
CA PRO A 53 6.69 -16.73 17.74
C PRO A 53 5.58 -16.99 16.69
N LYS A 54 5.06 -18.23 16.64
CA LYS A 54 4.03 -18.62 15.67
C LYS A 54 2.79 -17.72 15.73
N SER A 55 2.39 -17.25 16.92
CA SER A 55 1.26 -16.33 17.10
C SER A 55 1.43 -15.03 16.32
N ALA A 56 2.62 -14.44 16.35
CA ALA A 56 2.93 -13.21 15.61
C ALA A 56 3.00 -13.42 14.09
N GLY A 57 3.22 -14.66 13.63
CA GLY A 57 3.13 -14.99 12.22
C GLY A 57 1.72 -14.90 11.64
N LEU A 58 0.66 -15.00 12.47
CA LEU A 58 -0.72 -14.82 12.00
C LEU A 58 -1.09 -13.35 11.76
N SER A 59 -0.46 -12.42 12.49
CA SER A 59 -0.68 -10.97 12.32
C SER A 59 0.35 -10.31 11.40
N TRP A 60 1.12 -11.11 10.65
CA TRP A 60 2.08 -10.61 9.69
C TRP A 60 1.36 -10.16 8.41
N GLN A 61 1.35 -8.86 8.14
CA GLN A 61 0.63 -8.24 7.02
C GLN A 61 1.54 -7.87 5.84
N GLU A 62 2.86 -7.99 5.98
CA GLU A 62 3.80 -7.64 4.91
C GLU A 62 3.73 -8.64 3.76
N ASP A 63 4.12 -8.17 2.57
CA ASP A 63 4.19 -8.99 1.37
C ASP A 63 5.06 -10.23 1.57
N ALA A 64 4.53 -11.38 1.14
CA ALA A 64 5.26 -12.64 1.17
C ALA A 64 6.44 -12.63 0.17
N GLU A 65 6.35 -11.82 -0.89
CA GLU A 65 7.41 -11.66 -1.87
C GLU A 65 8.46 -10.65 -1.40
N THR A 66 9.67 -11.15 -1.18
CA THR A 66 10.76 -10.40 -0.56
C THR A 66 11.25 -9.25 -1.41
N TYR A 67 11.18 -9.40 -2.75
CA TYR A 67 11.55 -8.35 -3.69
C TYR A 67 10.48 -7.28 -3.89
N GLU A 68 9.26 -7.45 -3.37
CA GLU A 68 8.26 -6.39 -3.39
C GLU A 68 8.23 -5.62 -2.08
N SER A 69 8.57 -6.28 -0.97
CA SER A 69 8.65 -5.69 0.36
C SER A 69 9.56 -4.44 0.44
N SER A 70 9.01 -3.37 1.01
CA SER A 70 9.69 -2.07 1.15
C SER A 70 10.81 -2.10 2.20
N PHE A 71 10.58 -2.69 3.37
CA PHE A 71 11.57 -2.76 4.45
C PHE A 71 12.79 -3.59 4.03
N TYR A 72 12.59 -4.61 3.19
CA TYR A 72 13.66 -5.46 2.66
C TYR A 72 14.61 -4.66 1.77
N LYS A 73 14.06 -3.92 0.79
CA LYS A 73 14.84 -3.02 -0.09
C LYS A 73 15.60 -1.96 0.70
N ARG A 74 14.89 -1.23 1.58
CA ARG A 74 15.48 -0.17 2.42
C ARG A 74 16.63 -0.69 3.30
N SER A 75 16.49 -1.90 3.84
CA SER A 75 17.52 -2.52 4.67
C SER A 75 18.76 -2.96 3.89
N LEU A 76 18.60 -3.34 2.61
CA LEU A 76 19.72 -3.73 1.76
C LEU A 76 20.54 -2.52 1.28
N ASP A 77 19.87 -1.42 0.97
CA ASP A 77 20.50 -0.18 0.51
C ASP A 77 21.29 0.51 1.63
N ASN A 78 20.89 0.31 2.88
CA ASN A 78 21.51 0.92 4.05
C ASN A 78 22.34 -0.09 4.88
N ASN A 79 23.24 0.43 5.71
CA ASN A 79 23.98 -0.37 6.71
C ASN A 79 23.49 -0.10 8.16
N LEU A 80 22.49 0.76 8.31
CA LEU A 80 21.91 1.21 9.57
C LEU A 80 20.76 0.30 10.00
N TYR A 81 20.31 0.43 11.25
CA TYR A 81 19.04 -0.12 11.67
C TYR A 81 17.90 0.74 11.12
N ILE A 82 17.04 0.14 10.32
CA ILE A 82 15.89 0.80 9.67
C ILE A 82 14.64 0.53 10.50
N PHE A 83 14.08 1.60 11.04
CA PHE A 83 12.79 1.61 11.72
C PHE A 83 11.70 1.97 10.71
N THR A 84 10.70 1.10 10.59
CA THR A 84 9.53 1.30 9.75
C THR A 84 8.30 1.32 10.67
N PRO A 85 7.65 2.49 10.87
CA PRO A 85 6.41 2.55 11.60
C PRO A 85 5.27 1.94 10.76
N SER A 86 4.42 1.13 11.38
CA SER A 86 3.18 0.67 10.74
C SER A 86 2.09 1.72 11.00
N PRO A 87 1.36 2.20 9.97
CA PRO A 87 0.26 3.12 10.17
C PRO A 87 -0.87 2.46 10.95
N TYR A 88 -1.48 3.23 11.87
CA TYR A 88 -2.64 2.78 12.63
C TYR A 88 -3.85 2.60 11.68
N SER A 89 -4.12 1.36 11.29
CA SER A 89 -5.34 1.02 10.57
C SER A 89 -6.48 0.91 11.58
N GLY A 90 -7.32 1.94 11.61
CA GLY A 90 -8.40 2.16 12.58
C GLY A 90 -9.57 1.17 12.55
N GLU A 91 -9.35 -0.10 12.24
CA GLU A 91 -10.32 -1.17 12.44
C GLU A 91 -9.60 -2.42 12.98
N ASN A 92 -9.75 -2.67 14.29
CA ASN A 92 -9.44 -3.93 14.97
C ASN A 92 -7.98 -4.46 14.92
N SER A 93 -6.98 -3.62 14.67
CA SER A 93 -5.57 -4.03 14.86
C SER A 93 -5.04 -3.48 16.18
N SER A 94 -4.82 -4.38 17.13
CA SER A 94 -4.14 -4.15 18.41
C SER A 94 -2.61 -4.08 18.26
N ASP A 95 -2.10 -3.96 17.03
CA ASP A 95 -0.70 -4.17 16.72
C ASP A 95 0.00 -2.82 16.56
N ASP A 96 -0.07 -2.01 17.63
CA ASP A 96 0.76 -0.80 17.81
C ASP A 96 2.23 -1.23 17.88
N SER A 97 2.84 -1.35 16.69
CA SER A 97 4.13 -1.97 16.55
C SER A 97 4.99 -1.30 15.50
N VAL A 98 6.29 -1.28 15.79
CA VAL A 98 7.31 -0.74 14.88
C VAL A 98 8.20 -1.88 14.44
N LEU A 99 8.43 -1.95 13.13
CA LEU A 99 9.34 -2.92 12.54
C LEU A 99 10.75 -2.35 12.56
N VAL A 100 11.71 -3.10 13.07
CA VAL A 100 13.14 -2.75 13.00
C VAL A 100 13.84 -3.80 12.18
N SER A 101 14.57 -3.38 11.16
CA SER A 101 15.20 -4.27 10.19
C SER A 101 16.63 -3.85 9.89
N ARG A 102 17.49 -4.84 9.59
CA ARG A 102 18.88 -4.63 9.18
C ARG A 102 19.33 -5.77 8.29
N ALA A 103 20.08 -5.45 7.23
CA ALA A 103 20.71 -6.46 6.39
C ALA A 103 21.83 -7.20 7.14
N VAL A 104 21.96 -8.49 6.86
CA VAL A 104 23.04 -9.33 7.36
C VAL A 104 24.23 -9.17 6.44
N ASP A 105 25.32 -8.62 6.94
CA ASP A 105 26.56 -8.48 6.19
C ASP A 105 27.48 -9.67 6.46
N ILE A 106 27.86 -10.40 5.39
CA ILE A 106 28.79 -11.54 5.48
C ILE A 106 29.96 -11.30 4.52
N THR A 107 31.18 -11.48 5.00
CA THR A 107 32.39 -11.47 4.18
C THR A 107 32.82 -12.90 3.87
N ILE A 108 32.88 -13.25 2.58
CA ILE A 108 33.39 -14.55 2.12
C ILE A 108 34.55 -14.26 1.15
N GLY A 109 35.78 -14.52 1.60
CA GLY A 109 36.98 -14.10 0.87
C GLY A 109 37.07 -12.57 0.80
N ASP A 110 37.24 -12.04 -0.42
CA ASP A 110 37.33 -10.59 -0.67
C ASP A 110 35.98 -9.93 -0.99
N SER A 111 34.86 -10.68 -0.92
CA SER A 111 33.53 -10.18 -1.29
C SER A 111 32.60 -10.07 -0.09
N THR A 112 31.95 -8.91 0.05
CA THR A 112 30.85 -8.66 1.00
C THR A 112 29.52 -9.00 0.36
N LEU A 113 28.74 -9.86 1.00
CA LEU A 113 27.42 -10.31 0.54
C LEU A 113 26.36 -9.97 1.59
N LYS A 114 25.17 -9.58 1.11
CA LYS A 114 23.97 -9.36 1.93
C LYS A 114 22.89 -10.40 1.61
N PRO A 115 22.94 -11.63 2.16
CA PRO A 115 22.02 -12.71 1.76
C PRO A 115 20.62 -12.63 2.38
N ALA A 116 20.47 -11.93 3.52
CA ALA A 116 19.23 -11.89 4.26
C ALA A 116 19.08 -10.57 5.03
N VAL A 117 17.84 -10.25 5.39
CA VAL A 117 17.48 -9.16 6.30
C VAL A 117 16.88 -9.77 7.55
N VAL A 118 17.35 -9.34 8.71
CA VAL A 118 16.83 -9.76 10.01
C VAL A 118 16.18 -8.57 10.70
N GLY A 119 15.20 -8.85 11.54
CA GLY A 119 14.51 -7.78 12.24
C GLY A 119 13.67 -8.24 13.41
N VAL A 120 13.12 -7.24 14.09
CA VAL A 120 12.24 -7.40 15.25
C VAL A 120 11.02 -6.50 15.12
N LYS A 121 9.89 -6.96 15.64
CA LYS A 121 8.65 -6.19 15.81
C LYS A 121 8.60 -5.77 17.27
N LEU A 122 8.66 -4.46 17.51
CA LEU A 122 8.65 -3.86 18.86
C LEU A 122 7.24 -3.46 19.24
N ASP A 123 6.91 -3.62 20.52
CA ASP A 123 5.72 -3.03 21.12
C ASP A 123 5.98 -1.57 21.46
N ILE A 124 5.19 -0.68 20.86
CA ILE A 124 5.34 0.77 21.01
C ILE A 124 5.18 1.18 22.47
N SER A 125 4.23 0.61 23.20
CA SER A 125 3.88 1.04 24.55
C SER A 125 5.00 0.74 25.56
N THR A 126 5.56 -0.47 25.51
CA THR A 126 6.70 -0.87 26.34
C THR A 126 7.97 -0.12 25.94
N TRP A 127 8.23 0.00 24.65
CA TRP A 127 9.42 0.69 24.15
C TRP A 127 9.41 2.18 24.48
N MET A 128 8.27 2.85 24.32
CA MET A 128 8.07 4.24 24.73
C MET A 128 8.38 4.45 26.21
N THR A 129 7.89 3.57 27.08
CA THR A 129 8.16 3.66 28.52
C THR A 129 9.65 3.52 28.83
N SER A 130 10.33 2.58 28.16
CA SER A 130 11.78 2.38 28.31
C SER A 130 12.59 3.58 27.79
N PHE A 131 12.20 4.13 26.64
CA PHE A 131 12.84 5.28 26.04
C PHE A 131 12.68 6.54 26.91
N ILE A 132 11.45 6.83 27.34
CA ILE A 132 11.14 7.96 28.23
C ILE A 132 11.98 7.88 29.51
N ASN A 133 11.99 6.71 30.17
CA ASN A 133 12.79 6.52 31.39
C ASN A 133 14.30 6.75 31.16
N THR A 134 14.81 6.41 29.98
CA THR A 134 16.22 6.60 29.62
C THR A 134 16.55 8.06 29.27
N THR A 135 15.64 8.73 28.54
CA THR A 135 15.79 10.14 28.14
C THR A 135 15.46 11.12 29.27
N TRP A 136 14.86 10.64 30.36
CA TRP A 136 14.51 11.47 31.50
C TRP A 136 15.78 11.99 32.21
N ARG A 137 15.94 13.31 32.20
CA ARG A 137 16.96 14.01 32.97
C ARG A 137 16.31 15.08 33.83
N MET A 138 16.78 15.18 35.08
CA MET A 138 16.41 16.24 36.02
C MET A 138 17.48 17.34 36.01
N ASN A 139 17.05 18.59 36.19
CA ASN A 139 17.91 19.79 36.33
C ASN A 139 18.80 20.08 35.12
N CYS A 140 18.20 20.47 34.00
CA CYS A 140 18.98 21.05 32.89
C CYS A 140 19.02 22.56 33.06
N SER A 141 20.24 23.09 33.01
CA SER A 141 20.53 24.46 33.41
C SER A 141 20.06 25.47 32.36
N ASP A 142 20.08 25.13 31.07
CA ASP A 142 19.85 26.08 29.97
C ASP A 142 19.26 25.46 28.68
N GLU A 143 18.84 24.19 28.69
CA GLU A 143 18.31 23.46 27.53
C GLU A 143 16.93 22.87 27.81
N ILE A 144 16.05 22.78 26.80
CA ILE A 144 14.77 22.07 26.91
C ILE A 144 15.11 20.63 27.32
N CYS A 145 14.61 20.19 28.47
CA CYS A 145 14.82 18.83 28.91
C CYS A 145 13.69 18.33 29.80
N GLY A 146 13.63 17.01 29.97
CA GLY A 146 12.60 16.35 30.77
C GLY A 146 11.40 15.93 29.94
N CYS A 147 11.61 14.95 29.05
CA CYS A 147 10.51 14.25 28.39
C CYS A 147 9.78 13.36 29.38
N GLN A 148 8.83 13.91 30.14
CA GLN A 148 7.92 13.10 30.97
C GLN A 148 6.75 12.65 30.14
N ARG A 149 6.30 11.39 30.31
CA ARG A 149 5.04 10.93 29.70
C ARG A 149 3.90 11.92 29.98
N ASN A 150 3.24 12.38 28.91
CA ASN A 150 2.17 13.39 28.96
C ASN A 150 2.54 14.73 29.63
N HIS A 151 3.77 15.20 29.46
CA HIS A 151 4.15 16.52 29.93
C HIS A 151 3.34 17.62 29.22
N PRO A 152 2.78 18.62 29.94
CA PRO A 152 1.89 19.63 29.32
C PRO A 152 2.62 20.69 28.49
N TYR A 153 3.91 20.93 28.76
CA TYR A 153 4.68 22.03 28.15
C TYR A 153 5.77 21.58 27.17
N VAL A 154 6.05 20.29 27.06
CA VAL A 154 7.15 19.76 26.21
C VAL A 154 6.64 18.58 25.40
N ASP A 155 6.88 18.64 24.09
CA ASP A 155 6.56 17.60 23.14
C ASP A 155 7.87 16.93 22.68
N CYS A 156 7.99 15.64 22.97
CA CYS A 156 9.11 14.81 22.53
C CYS A 156 8.61 13.78 21.54
N VAL A 157 9.22 13.74 20.36
CA VAL A 157 8.82 12.87 19.27
C VAL A 157 10.05 12.24 18.62
N LEU A 158 9.83 11.07 18.05
CA LEU A 158 10.83 10.36 17.25
C LEU A 158 10.27 10.21 15.84
N LEU A 159 11.04 10.68 14.86
CA LEU A 159 10.66 10.62 13.44
C LEU A 159 11.63 9.74 12.66
N ASP A 160 11.11 9.10 11.61
CA ASP A 160 11.91 8.44 10.58
C ASP A 160 12.54 9.47 9.60
N ASP A 161 13.48 9.04 8.77
CA ASP A 161 14.09 9.77 7.65
C ASP A 161 13.07 10.33 6.64
N GLY A 162 11.94 9.64 6.49
CA GLY A 162 10.78 10.08 5.71
C GLY A 162 9.87 11.08 6.43
N GLY A 163 10.16 11.45 7.68
CA GLY A 163 9.32 12.36 8.46
C GLY A 163 8.02 11.73 8.97
N PHE A 164 7.97 10.41 9.09
CA PHE A 164 6.86 9.68 9.69
C PHE A 164 7.02 9.59 11.21
N LEU A 165 5.91 9.71 11.94
CA LEU A 165 5.90 9.59 13.40
C LEU A 165 6.13 8.13 13.83
N VAL A 166 7.19 7.88 14.59
CA VAL A 166 7.53 6.55 15.14
C VAL A 166 7.15 6.44 16.62
N MET A 167 7.38 7.51 17.39
CA MET A 167 7.03 7.60 18.81
C MET A 167 6.61 9.03 19.16
N SER A 168 5.63 9.19 20.03
CA SER A 168 5.31 10.45 20.69
C SER A 168 5.25 10.28 22.21
N ASN A 169 5.57 11.33 22.95
CA ASN A 169 5.44 11.42 24.40
C ASN A 169 3.97 11.50 24.89
N LYS A 170 3.06 11.94 24.02
CA LYS A 170 1.64 12.13 24.31
C LYS A 170 0.83 10.91 23.92
N ASP A 171 0.01 10.42 24.85
CA ASP A 171 -0.84 9.25 24.59
C ASP A 171 -1.87 9.50 23.47
N GLN A 172 -2.28 10.75 23.26
CA GLN A 172 -3.23 11.14 22.20
C GLN A 172 -2.66 11.02 20.79
N ASP A 173 -1.33 11.10 20.65
CA ASP A 173 -0.64 11.01 19.36
C ASP A 173 -0.28 9.57 19.00
N LEU A 174 -0.50 8.60 19.90
CA LEU A 174 -0.22 7.19 19.65
C LEU A 174 -1.06 6.64 18.49
N SER A 175 -2.32 7.07 18.38
CA SER A 175 -3.19 6.70 17.25
C SER A 175 -2.74 7.31 15.91
N GLN A 176 -1.83 8.28 15.94
CA GLN A 176 -1.29 8.96 14.76
C GLN A 176 0.09 8.42 14.36
N ILE A 177 0.57 7.35 15.00
CA ILE A 177 1.82 6.69 14.61
C ILE A 177 1.72 6.17 13.18
N GLY A 178 2.84 6.27 12.46
CA GLY A 178 2.94 5.98 11.03
C GLY A 178 2.32 7.04 10.12
N HIS A 179 1.70 8.10 10.66
CA HIS A 179 1.28 9.24 9.85
C HIS A 179 2.45 10.22 9.63
N PHE A 180 2.38 10.95 8.52
CA PHE A 180 3.37 11.97 8.20
C PHE A 180 3.29 13.14 9.20
N PHE A 181 4.43 13.50 9.79
CA PHE A 181 4.49 14.48 10.87
C PHE A 181 4.00 15.88 10.47
N GLY A 182 4.14 16.25 9.20
CA GLY A 182 3.62 17.52 8.67
C GLY A 182 2.09 17.65 8.70
N THR A 183 1.35 16.55 8.91
CA THR A 183 -0.10 16.59 9.16
C THR A 183 -0.45 16.89 10.62
N ILE A 184 0.45 16.52 11.55
CA ILE A 184 0.32 16.65 13.01
C ILE A 184 0.80 18.04 13.47
N ASP A 185 2.05 18.38 13.17
CA ASP A 185 2.63 19.72 13.39
C ASP A 185 3.29 20.26 12.09
N PRO A 186 2.51 20.93 11.22
CA PRO A 186 3.03 21.51 9.99
C PRO A 186 4.00 22.68 10.21
N VAL A 187 3.94 23.34 11.37
CA VAL A 187 4.78 24.50 11.66
C VAL A 187 6.19 24.03 11.98
N LEU A 188 6.29 23.05 12.88
CA LEU A 188 7.57 22.43 13.22
C LEU A 188 8.17 21.75 11.98
N MET A 189 7.42 20.92 11.24
CA MET A 189 7.95 20.23 10.06
C MET A 189 8.50 21.20 9.00
N ARG A 190 7.84 22.34 8.73
CA ARG A 190 8.37 23.34 7.79
C ARG A 190 9.66 23.99 8.31
N THR A 191 9.73 24.23 9.62
CA THR A 191 10.94 24.80 10.24
C THR A 191 12.10 23.82 10.12
N LEU A 192 11.87 22.52 10.30
CA LEU A 192 12.89 21.49 10.12
C LEU A 192 13.39 21.41 8.66
N VAL A 193 12.51 21.57 7.68
CA VAL A 193 12.89 21.67 6.27
C VAL A 193 13.71 22.93 6.00
N ASN A 194 13.29 24.08 6.53
CA ASN A 194 14.03 25.34 6.40
C ASN A 194 15.41 25.29 7.07
N ALA A 195 15.54 24.52 8.16
CA ALA A 195 16.79 24.28 8.87
C ALA A 195 17.69 23.23 8.18
N SER A 196 17.30 22.70 7.01
CA SER A 196 17.99 21.66 6.25
C SER A 196 18.13 20.30 6.96
N LEU A 197 17.29 20.02 7.97
CA LEU A 197 17.22 18.68 8.57
C LEU A 197 16.65 17.68 7.56
N PHE A 198 15.51 18.04 6.96
CA PHE A 198 14.82 17.26 5.94
C PHE A 198 14.91 17.97 4.58
N THR A 199 15.22 17.21 3.55
CA THR A 199 15.05 17.62 2.15
C THR A 199 13.88 16.82 1.57
N PHE A 200 13.19 17.39 0.59
CA PHE A 200 12.15 16.68 -0.14
C PHE A 200 12.39 16.70 -1.65
N LYS A 201 11.93 15.65 -2.32
CA LYS A 201 11.88 15.56 -3.77
C LYS A 201 10.46 15.22 -4.19
N LYS A 202 10.01 15.87 -5.25
CA LYS A 202 8.72 15.60 -5.87
C LYS A 202 8.90 14.76 -7.12
N THR A 203 8.08 13.72 -7.25
CA THR A 203 8.05 12.80 -8.39
C THR A 203 6.63 12.75 -8.94
N LEU A 204 6.51 12.55 -10.24
CA LEU A 204 5.23 12.42 -10.91
C LEU A 204 5.02 10.97 -11.32
N ASP A 205 3.90 10.40 -10.91
CA ASP A 205 3.43 9.12 -11.42
C ASP A 205 2.39 9.37 -12.52
N TYR A 206 2.64 8.78 -13.70
CA TYR A 206 1.82 8.93 -14.89
C TYR A 206 0.85 7.75 -15.10
N GLN A 207 0.93 6.71 -14.26
CA GLN A 207 0.16 5.47 -14.41
C GLN A 207 -0.86 5.27 -13.29
N PHE A 208 -1.10 6.29 -12.48
CA PHE A 208 -2.01 6.20 -11.36
C PHE A 208 -3.47 6.22 -11.79
N ALA A 209 -4.29 5.34 -11.21
CA ALA A 209 -5.71 5.21 -11.55
C ALA A 209 -6.58 5.86 -10.47
N LEU A 210 -7.17 7.03 -10.76
CA LEU A 210 -8.15 7.67 -9.87
C LEU A 210 -9.57 7.43 -10.36
N ARG A 211 -10.50 7.32 -9.42
CA ARG A 211 -11.91 7.57 -9.74
C ARG A 211 -12.02 9.06 -10.08
N PRO A 212 -12.61 9.44 -11.21
CA PRO A 212 -12.87 10.84 -11.50
C PRO A 212 -13.73 11.36 -10.36
N ALA A 213 -13.22 12.36 -9.63
CA ALA A 213 -14.04 13.15 -8.73
C ALA A 213 -15.26 13.62 -9.54
N GLU A 214 -16.46 13.58 -8.95
CA GLU A 214 -17.66 14.15 -9.56
C GLU A 214 -17.30 15.55 -10.06
N ARG A 215 -17.06 15.68 -11.38
CA ARG A 215 -16.58 16.92 -11.96
C ARG A 215 -17.64 17.97 -11.65
N GLN A 216 -17.35 18.86 -10.70
CA GLN A 216 -18.05 20.13 -10.65
C GLN A 216 -17.75 20.82 -11.98
N SER A 217 -18.74 20.75 -12.86
CA SER A 217 -18.79 21.32 -14.20
C SER A 217 -18.11 22.69 -14.31
N LYS A 218 -16.82 22.70 -14.61
CA LYS A 218 -16.13 23.86 -15.20
C LYS A 218 -15.20 23.36 -16.29
N CYS A 219 -15.75 23.42 -17.50
CA CYS A 219 -15.06 23.50 -18.78
C CYS A 219 -14.04 22.39 -19.09
N SER A 220 -14.50 21.33 -19.78
CA SER A 220 -13.65 20.62 -20.73
C SER A 220 -14.17 20.88 -22.14
N CYS A 221 -13.37 21.57 -22.93
CA CYS A 221 -13.51 21.67 -24.38
C CYS A 221 -13.00 20.37 -25.01
N ALA A 222 -13.75 19.29 -24.83
CA ALA A 222 -13.65 18.07 -25.63
C ALA A 222 -15.07 17.50 -25.70
N GLY A 223 -15.59 17.34 -26.91
CA GLY A 223 -16.97 16.89 -27.14
C GLY A 223 -17.27 15.54 -26.48
N PRO A 224 -18.54 15.23 -26.21
CA PRO A 224 -18.93 13.99 -25.55
C PRO A 224 -18.45 12.79 -26.38
N THR A 225 -17.53 11.99 -25.84
CA THR A 225 -17.23 10.66 -26.35
C THR A 225 -18.51 9.83 -26.28
N ILE A 226 -19.11 9.55 -27.44
CA ILE A 226 -20.24 8.64 -27.56
C ILE A 226 -19.77 7.28 -27.05
N ARG A 227 -20.30 6.85 -25.90
CA ARG A 227 -20.12 5.51 -25.34
C ARG A 227 -20.86 4.52 -26.26
N GLN A 228 -20.22 4.06 -27.32
CA GLN A 228 -20.78 3.02 -28.19
C GLN A 228 -20.76 1.69 -27.42
N TYR A 229 -21.93 1.21 -27.04
CA TYR A 229 -22.13 -0.12 -26.50
C TYR A 229 -21.78 -1.14 -27.59
N VAL A 230 -20.65 -1.83 -27.43
CA VAL A 230 -20.28 -2.98 -28.26
C VAL A 230 -20.90 -4.22 -27.61
N PRO A 231 -21.93 -4.84 -28.20
CA PRO A 231 -22.57 -6.01 -27.62
C PRO A 231 -21.56 -7.17 -27.55
N THR A 232 -21.53 -7.84 -26.41
CA THR A 232 -20.72 -9.04 -26.21
C THR A 232 -21.37 -10.24 -26.91
N VAL A 233 -20.61 -11.33 -27.13
CA VAL A 233 -21.14 -12.57 -27.73
C VAL A 233 -22.35 -13.11 -26.95
N ALA A 234 -22.39 -12.88 -25.64
CA ALA A 234 -23.53 -13.24 -24.80
C ALA A 234 -24.81 -12.44 -25.13
N ASP A 235 -24.67 -11.14 -25.43
CA ASP A 235 -25.80 -10.27 -25.80
C ASP A 235 -26.42 -10.70 -27.15
N ILE A 236 -25.59 -11.09 -28.11
CA ILE A 236 -26.03 -11.61 -29.42
C ILE A 236 -26.78 -12.93 -29.26
N LEU A 237 -26.28 -13.84 -28.41
CA LEU A 237 -26.90 -15.15 -28.17
C LEU A 237 -28.25 -15.03 -27.44
N ASN A 238 -28.38 -14.06 -26.53
CA ASN A 238 -29.63 -13.82 -25.81
C ASN A 238 -30.71 -13.30 -26.77
N VAL A 239 -30.38 -12.34 -27.64
CA VAL A 239 -31.30 -11.86 -28.70
C VAL A 239 -31.68 -12.97 -29.66
N GLY A 240 -30.74 -13.84 -30.05
CA GLY A 240 -31.01 -15.01 -30.88
C GLY A 240 -32.01 -15.98 -30.24
N TRP A 241 -31.91 -16.20 -28.93
CA TRP A 241 -32.84 -17.07 -28.21
C TRP A 241 -34.25 -16.48 -28.13
N TRP A 242 -34.39 -15.19 -27.79
CA TRP A 242 -35.71 -14.52 -27.79
C TRP A 242 -36.33 -14.44 -29.19
N ALA A 243 -35.52 -14.22 -30.23
CA ALA A 243 -35.98 -14.22 -31.62
C ALA A 243 -36.49 -15.61 -32.04
N THR A 244 -35.79 -16.68 -31.67
CA THR A 244 -36.26 -18.05 -31.94
C THR A 244 -37.53 -18.39 -31.13
N ALA A 245 -37.59 -18.06 -29.84
CA ALA A 245 -38.79 -18.28 -29.04
C ALA A 245 -40.01 -17.51 -29.61
N ALA A 246 -39.81 -16.27 -30.03
CA ALA A 246 -40.86 -15.46 -30.66
C ALA A 246 -41.27 -16.03 -32.03
N ALA A 247 -40.32 -16.40 -32.89
CA ALA A 247 -40.62 -17.01 -34.20
C ALA A 247 -41.44 -18.31 -34.05
N TRP A 248 -41.14 -19.13 -33.04
CA TRP A 248 -41.90 -20.34 -32.75
C TRP A 248 -43.31 -20.01 -32.23
N CYS A 249 -43.48 -18.95 -31.43
CA CYS A 249 -44.79 -18.45 -30.99
C CYS A 249 -45.65 -17.87 -32.12
N PHE A 250 -45.06 -17.22 -33.14
CA PHE A 250 -45.81 -16.67 -34.27
C PHE A 250 -46.07 -17.68 -35.40
N SER A 251 -45.44 -18.86 -35.37
CA SER A 251 -45.53 -19.84 -36.46
C SER A 251 -46.77 -20.75 -36.44
N LYS A 252 -47.72 -20.59 -35.51
CA LYS A 252 -49.04 -21.24 -35.61
C LYS A 252 -50.14 -20.34 -35.02
N PRO A 253 -51.33 -20.20 -35.66
CA PRO A 253 -52.00 -21.25 -36.45
C PRO A 253 -52.74 -20.74 -37.72
N LEU A 254 -52.42 -21.25 -38.92
CA LEU A 254 -53.36 -21.22 -40.05
C LEU A 254 -52.94 -22.18 -41.19
N THR A 255 -53.37 -23.45 -41.12
CA THR A 255 -53.77 -24.26 -42.28
C THR A 255 -54.28 -25.61 -41.77
N TYR A 256 -55.60 -25.71 -41.64
CA TYR A 256 -56.31 -26.98 -41.74
C TYR A 256 -56.18 -27.54 -43.17
N ALA A 257 -56.51 -28.82 -43.29
CA ALA A 257 -57.14 -29.46 -44.45
C ALA A 257 -56.25 -30.27 -45.41
N CYS A 258 -56.62 -31.56 -45.47
CA CYS A 258 -56.70 -32.43 -46.64
C CYS A 258 -55.38 -32.76 -47.38
N ILE A 259 -54.93 -34.01 -47.23
CA ILE A 259 -55.07 -35.03 -48.28
C ILE A 259 -55.10 -36.43 -47.61
N SER A 260 -56.22 -37.10 -47.84
CA SER A 260 -56.46 -38.55 -47.68
C SER A 260 -55.69 -39.29 -48.78
N SER A 261 -54.94 -40.36 -48.52
CA SER A 261 -55.38 -41.77 -48.57
C SER A 261 -54.08 -42.61 -48.57
N TYR A 262 -53.85 -43.65 -47.76
CA TYR A 262 -54.49 -44.96 -47.72
C TYR A 262 -54.04 -45.71 -46.45
N LEU A 263 -54.93 -46.60 -45.97
CA LEU A 263 -54.72 -47.70 -45.00
C LEU A 263 -54.70 -47.37 -43.49
N GLY A 264 -55.85 -47.63 -42.86
CA GLY A 264 -55.91 -48.60 -41.76
C GLY A 264 -56.05 -48.06 -40.33
N PHE A 265 -57.29 -48.07 -39.84
CA PHE A 265 -57.70 -48.28 -38.44
C PHE A 265 -57.26 -47.31 -37.32
N GLY A 266 -58.27 -46.64 -36.72
CA GLY A 266 -58.46 -46.61 -35.26
C GLY A 266 -57.95 -45.39 -34.48
N ALA A 267 -58.87 -44.46 -34.21
CA ALA A 267 -58.90 -43.46 -33.12
C ALA A 267 -57.61 -43.17 -32.32
N THR A 268 -57.00 -42.00 -32.55
CA THR A 268 -55.93 -41.46 -31.70
C THR A 268 -56.51 -40.45 -30.70
N HIS A 269 -56.53 -40.82 -29.41
CA HIS A 269 -56.62 -39.84 -28.33
C HIS A 269 -55.32 -39.02 -28.30
N CYS A 270 -55.40 -37.72 -28.58
CA CYS A 270 -54.33 -36.78 -28.29
C CYS A 270 -54.39 -36.39 -26.80
N VAL A 271 -53.41 -36.81 -26.00
CA VAL A 271 -53.15 -36.23 -24.67
C VAL A 271 -51.80 -35.52 -24.75
N PHE A 272 -51.87 -34.19 -24.78
CA PHE A 272 -50.73 -33.29 -24.63
C PHE A 272 -50.28 -33.25 -23.15
N PHE A 273 -49.01 -33.55 -22.88
CA PHE A 273 -48.35 -33.15 -21.63
C PHE A 273 -47.48 -31.91 -21.92
N PRO A 274 -47.80 -30.72 -21.40
CA PRO A 274 -46.87 -29.59 -21.47
C PRO A 274 -45.74 -29.81 -20.46
N ARG A 275 -44.48 -29.67 -20.89
CA ARG A 275 -43.33 -29.70 -19.98
C ARG A 275 -43.44 -28.51 -19.01
N SER A 276 -43.46 -28.84 -17.72
CA SER A 276 -43.67 -27.95 -16.58
C SER A 276 -42.46 -27.06 -16.29
N ILE A 277 -42.74 -25.80 -15.94
CA ILE A 277 -41.83 -24.75 -15.44
C ILE A 277 -40.97 -25.23 -14.25
N LEU A 278 -41.41 -26.29 -13.55
CA LEU A 278 -40.65 -26.89 -12.44
C LEU A 278 -39.28 -27.45 -12.86
N GLN A 279 -39.14 -27.90 -14.11
CA GLN A 279 -37.86 -28.41 -14.61
C GLN A 279 -36.87 -27.29 -14.97
N GLN A 280 -37.36 -26.08 -15.24
CA GLN A 280 -36.52 -24.89 -15.41
C GLN A 280 -36.00 -24.35 -14.07
N LEU A 281 -36.78 -24.49 -13.00
CA LEU A 281 -36.40 -24.05 -11.65
C LEU A 281 -35.32 -24.94 -11.01
N LEU A 282 -35.26 -26.23 -11.37
CA LEU A 282 -34.24 -27.15 -10.88
C LEU A 282 -32.86 -26.94 -11.53
N LEU A 283 -32.83 -26.53 -12.80
CA LEU A 283 -31.58 -26.24 -13.51
C LEU A 283 -30.89 -24.97 -12.99
N SER A 284 -31.64 -24.00 -12.46
CA SER A 284 -31.07 -22.80 -11.83
C SER A 284 -30.47 -23.06 -10.44
N PHE A 285 -30.84 -24.14 -9.75
CA PHE A 285 -30.24 -24.51 -8.45
C PHE A 285 -28.97 -25.37 -8.57
N THR A 286 -28.74 -26.03 -9.71
CA THR A 286 -27.57 -26.90 -9.92
C THR A 286 -26.34 -26.15 -10.46
N PHE A 287 -26.44 -24.85 -10.74
CA PHE A 287 -25.32 -23.99 -11.13
C PHE A 287 -25.12 -22.89 -10.07
N PRO A 288 -24.33 -23.14 -9.01
CA PRO A 288 -24.10 -22.16 -7.94
C PRO A 288 -23.25 -20.95 -8.36
N ASN A 289 -22.71 -20.93 -9.58
CA ASN A 289 -21.76 -19.90 -10.05
C ASN A 289 -22.39 -18.54 -10.40
N PHE A 290 -23.69 -18.33 -10.19
CA PHE A 290 -24.33 -17.03 -10.47
C PHE A 290 -23.95 -15.96 -9.43
N LEU A 291 -23.67 -16.35 -8.18
CA LEU A 291 -23.23 -15.41 -7.14
C LEU A 291 -21.78 -14.93 -7.34
N GLU A 292 -20.96 -15.71 -8.03
CA GLU A 292 -19.56 -15.35 -8.32
C GLU A 292 -19.46 -14.40 -9.53
N ALA A 293 -20.39 -14.49 -10.49
CA ALA A 293 -20.51 -13.53 -11.58
C ALA A 293 -20.93 -12.13 -11.09
N ALA A 294 -21.78 -12.04 -10.07
CA ALA A 294 -22.17 -10.76 -9.48
C ALA A 294 -20.97 -10.03 -8.84
N LYS A 295 -20.02 -10.77 -8.25
CA LYS A 295 -18.79 -10.20 -7.68
C LYS A 295 -17.81 -9.72 -8.76
N MET A 296 -17.72 -10.42 -9.89
CA MET A 296 -16.93 -9.96 -11.05
C MET A 296 -17.55 -8.73 -11.74
N GLN A 297 -18.88 -8.58 -11.71
CA GLN A 297 -19.55 -7.41 -12.28
C GLN A 297 -19.18 -6.11 -11.53
N ASP A 298 -19.08 -6.18 -10.20
CA ASP A 298 -18.68 -5.04 -9.36
C ASP A 298 -17.22 -4.64 -9.60
N GLU A 299 -16.29 -5.60 -9.69
CA GLU A 299 -14.85 -5.33 -9.94
C GLU A 299 -14.59 -4.79 -11.36
N VAL A 300 -15.27 -5.34 -12.39
CA VAL A 300 -15.17 -4.82 -13.76
C VAL A 300 -15.78 -3.43 -13.87
N SER A 301 -16.84 -3.14 -13.10
CA SER A 301 -17.43 -1.80 -13.06
C SER A 301 -16.52 -0.77 -12.38
N ASP A 302 -15.81 -1.12 -11.31
CA ASP A 302 -14.88 -0.21 -10.62
C ASP A 302 -13.61 0.04 -11.44
N ALA A 303 -13.13 -0.95 -12.19
CA ALA A 303 -12.03 -0.77 -13.14
C ALA A 303 -12.44 0.09 -14.35
N MET A 304 -13.70 0.00 -14.80
CA MET A 304 -14.24 0.84 -15.88
C MET A 304 -14.61 2.26 -15.45
N LEU A 305 -14.59 2.57 -14.15
CA LEU A 305 -14.86 3.90 -13.61
C LEU A 305 -13.60 4.70 -13.30
N LYS A 306 -12.40 4.11 -13.34
CA LYS A 306 -11.15 4.81 -13.04
C LYS A 306 -10.50 5.33 -14.32
N GLU A 307 -10.15 6.61 -14.33
CA GLU A 307 -9.37 7.23 -15.39
C GLU A 307 -7.89 7.27 -14.96
N VAL A 308 -6.98 7.04 -15.91
CA VAL A 308 -5.54 7.23 -15.66
C VAL A 308 -5.28 8.73 -15.52
N CYS A 309 -4.61 9.11 -14.46
CA CYS A 309 -4.31 10.49 -14.12
C CYS A 309 -2.86 10.63 -13.66
N ILE A 310 -2.37 11.86 -13.65
CA ILE A 310 -1.04 12.16 -13.13
C ILE A 310 -1.18 12.50 -11.65
N THR A 311 -0.36 11.87 -10.81
CA THR A 311 -0.25 12.21 -9.39
C THR A 311 1.15 12.72 -9.08
N GLU A 312 1.23 13.72 -8.21
CA GLU A 312 2.46 14.20 -7.62
C GLU A 312 2.65 13.51 -6.26
N GLN A 313 3.79 12.83 -6.12
CA GLN A 313 4.26 12.24 -4.89
C GLN A 313 5.40 13.09 -4.33
N THR A 314 5.39 13.33 -3.02
CA THR A 314 6.50 13.98 -2.32
C THR A 314 7.17 12.97 -1.42
N GLN A 315 8.50 12.91 -1.44
CA GLN A 315 9.28 12.05 -0.55
C GLN A 315 10.28 12.90 0.22
N TYR A 316 10.33 12.72 1.54
CA TYR A 316 11.30 13.36 2.42
C TYR A 316 12.45 12.41 2.72
N TYR A 317 13.64 12.96 2.91
CA TYR A 317 14.84 12.21 3.25
C TYR A 317 15.86 13.12 3.95
N PHE A 318 16.86 12.51 4.59
CA PHE A 318 18.01 13.23 5.15
C PHE A 318 19.07 13.45 4.07
N GLU A 319 19.38 14.71 3.78
CA GLU A 319 20.50 15.09 2.90
C GLU A 319 21.73 15.56 3.70
N ASN A 320 21.50 16.27 4.81
CA ASN A 320 22.56 16.84 5.62
C ASN A 320 23.13 15.83 6.62
N ASN A 321 24.46 15.76 6.73
CA ASN A 321 25.20 14.87 7.63
C ASN A 321 25.41 15.45 9.04
N GLN A 322 24.97 16.68 9.32
CA GLN A 322 24.98 17.23 10.68
C GLN A 322 24.12 16.38 11.61
N LEU A 323 24.60 16.20 12.85
CA LEU A 323 23.95 15.35 13.85
C LEU A 323 22.89 16.11 14.66
N SER A 324 23.16 17.36 15.01
CA SER A 324 22.28 18.18 15.85
C SER A 324 21.85 19.46 15.14
N PHE A 325 20.60 19.83 15.38
CA PHE A 325 19.94 21.01 14.85
C PHE A 325 19.13 21.65 15.98
N SER A 326 19.19 22.97 16.08
CA SER A 326 18.43 23.72 17.08
C SER A 326 17.96 25.03 16.49
N GLY A 327 16.80 25.50 16.92
CA GLY A 327 16.32 26.79 16.48
C GLY A 327 15.04 27.22 17.20
N ASN A 328 14.61 28.41 16.82
CA ASN A 328 13.38 29.02 17.33
C ASN A 328 12.35 29.06 16.20
N ILE A 329 11.10 28.84 16.57
CA ILE A 329 9.92 28.95 15.73
C ILE A 329 9.20 30.20 16.20
N ASP A 330 9.45 31.29 15.49
CA ASP A 330 8.80 32.56 15.77
C ASP A 330 7.47 32.60 15.04
N CYS A 331 6.39 32.62 15.81
CA CYS A 331 5.08 33.01 15.33
C CYS A 331 4.80 34.42 15.86
N GLU A 332 3.97 35.20 15.15
CA GLU A 332 3.75 36.63 15.45
C GLU A 332 3.52 36.95 16.94
N ASN A 333 2.88 36.03 17.69
CA ASN A 333 2.54 36.22 19.11
C ASN A 333 3.27 35.30 20.10
N CYS A 334 4.18 34.43 19.64
CA CYS A 334 4.85 33.46 20.52
C CYS A 334 6.13 32.93 19.89
N THR A 335 7.02 32.40 20.71
CA THR A 335 8.23 31.72 20.25
C THR A 335 8.25 30.31 20.83
N ARG A 336 8.43 29.29 19.99
CA ARG A 336 8.65 27.90 20.42
C ARG A 336 10.10 27.52 20.12
N ILE A 337 10.79 26.91 21.05
CA ILE A 337 12.15 26.44 20.84
C ILE A 337 12.09 24.95 20.47
N TYR A 338 12.97 24.50 19.58
CA TYR A 338 13.14 23.08 19.26
C TYR A 338 14.62 22.70 19.22
N HIS A 339 14.87 21.44 19.55
CA HIS A 339 16.15 20.78 19.40
C HIS A 339 15.91 19.40 18.76
N ALA A 340 16.71 19.07 17.75
CA ALA A 340 16.62 17.84 16.99
C ALA A 340 18.00 17.18 16.90
N GLU A 341 18.08 15.92 17.27
CA GLU A 341 19.32 15.14 17.27
C GLU A 341 19.11 13.80 16.56
N LYS A 342 19.96 13.51 15.57
CA LYS A 342 19.94 12.24 14.84
C LYS A 342 20.56 11.15 15.71
N LEU A 343 19.87 10.03 15.85
CA LEU A 343 20.36 8.90 16.62
C LEU A 343 21.40 8.11 15.80
N PRO A 344 22.61 7.87 16.33
CA PRO A 344 23.66 7.17 15.60
C PRO A 344 23.23 5.73 15.25
N ASP A 345 23.75 5.21 14.14
CA ASP A 345 23.49 3.85 13.63
C ASP A 345 22.01 3.53 13.29
N THR A 346 21.14 4.54 13.22
CA THR A 346 19.71 4.39 12.88
C THR A 346 19.25 5.44 11.87
N ASN A 347 18.06 5.24 11.30
CA ASN A 347 17.35 6.24 10.48
C ASN A 347 16.49 7.22 11.30
N LEU A 348 16.65 7.26 12.62
CA LEU A 348 15.78 8.03 13.51
C LEU A 348 16.34 9.39 13.86
N VAL A 349 15.45 10.37 14.00
CA VAL A 349 15.74 11.67 14.61
C VAL A 349 14.86 11.88 15.83
N PHE A 350 15.50 12.24 16.95
CA PHE A 350 14.84 12.62 18.18
C PHE A 350 14.64 14.12 18.21
N ILE A 351 13.42 14.57 18.47
CA ILE A 351 13.06 15.98 18.48
C ILE A 351 12.37 16.30 19.80
N ILE A 352 12.86 17.32 20.46
CA ILE A 352 12.25 17.92 21.65
C ILE A 352 11.87 19.36 21.31
N SER A 353 10.64 19.74 21.66
CA SER A 353 10.12 21.07 21.38
C SER A 353 9.14 21.53 22.46
N ASP A 354 8.93 22.83 22.56
CA ASP A 354 7.84 23.36 23.37
C ASP A 354 6.49 22.84 22.86
N ALA A 355 5.60 22.48 23.77
CA ALA A 355 4.34 21.86 23.41
C ALA A 355 3.49 22.74 22.50
N LYS A 356 2.80 22.14 21.53
CA LYS A 356 1.93 22.88 20.59
C LYS A 356 0.88 23.76 21.29
N LEU A 357 0.43 23.38 22.48
CA LEU A 357 -0.58 24.13 23.25
C LEU A 357 -0.05 25.47 23.78
N THR A 358 1.27 25.62 23.98
CA THR A 358 1.85 26.90 24.44
C THR A 358 1.65 28.00 23.41
N CYS A 359 1.47 27.64 22.14
CA CYS A 359 1.18 28.58 21.10
C CYS A 359 0.17 28.08 20.04
N SER A 360 -1.09 28.47 20.24
CA SER A 360 -2.19 28.15 19.33
C SER A 360 -2.34 29.11 18.15
N SER A 361 -1.60 30.22 18.11
CA SER A 361 -1.67 31.22 17.04
C SER A 361 -0.93 30.80 15.76
N CYS A 362 -0.01 29.83 15.85
CA CYS A 362 0.72 29.31 14.69
C CYS A 362 -0.19 28.45 13.80
N LYS A 363 -0.86 29.07 12.82
CA LYS A 363 -1.62 28.34 11.79
C LYS A 363 -0.84 28.31 10.49
N SER A 364 -0.42 27.11 10.09
CA SER A 364 0.28 26.84 8.84
C SER A 364 -0.53 25.85 8.00
N LYS A 365 -0.44 25.97 6.67
CA LYS A 365 -0.99 24.96 5.75
C LYS A 365 -0.38 23.60 6.07
N LYS A 366 -1.24 22.59 6.26
CA LYS A 366 -0.82 21.19 6.47
C LYS A 366 0.10 20.75 5.34
N LEU A 367 1.19 20.09 5.69
CA LEU A 367 2.06 19.43 4.74
C LEU A 367 1.60 17.97 4.69
N ILE A 368 1.23 17.49 3.51
CA ILE A 368 0.70 16.15 3.30
C ILE A 368 1.69 15.40 2.41
N GLN A 369 2.02 14.18 2.79
CA GLN A 369 2.88 13.29 2.02
C GLN A 369 2.03 12.12 1.49
N GLU A 370 1.12 12.45 0.58
CA GLU A 370 0.22 11.52 -0.09
C GLU A 370 0.18 11.87 -1.57
N GLU A 371 -0.26 10.92 -2.40
CA GLU A 371 -0.44 11.12 -3.83
C GLU A 371 -1.51 12.19 -4.08
N GLN A 372 -1.11 13.30 -4.67
CA GLN A 372 -2.02 14.40 -5.00
C GLN A 372 -2.21 14.46 -6.50
N GLN A 373 -3.47 14.54 -6.94
CA GLN A 373 -3.75 14.75 -8.35
C GLN A 373 -3.09 16.05 -8.84
N SER A 374 -2.40 15.95 -9.97
CA SER A 374 -1.66 17.06 -10.59
C SER A 374 -1.90 17.03 -12.10
N ASP A 375 -1.85 18.20 -12.75
CA ASP A 375 -1.93 18.31 -14.20
C ASP A 375 -0.58 18.01 -14.89
N GLY A 376 0.45 17.66 -14.10
CA GLY A 376 1.79 17.36 -14.59
C GLY A 376 2.63 18.61 -14.90
N PRO A 377 3.80 18.46 -15.53
CA PRO A 377 4.61 19.60 -15.96
C PRO A 377 4.01 20.22 -17.22
N ASP A 378 4.18 21.52 -17.43
CA ASP A 378 3.66 22.18 -18.62
C ASP A 378 4.28 21.56 -19.89
N PRO A 379 3.47 20.93 -20.77
CA PRO A 379 3.97 20.34 -22.01
C PRO A 379 4.62 21.37 -22.92
N CYS A 380 4.22 22.64 -22.84
CA CYS A 380 4.76 23.73 -23.65
C CYS A 380 6.20 24.06 -23.26
N GLU A 381 6.51 24.03 -21.96
CA GLU A 381 7.88 24.22 -21.46
C GLU A 381 8.75 23.00 -21.75
N ALA A 382 8.22 21.79 -21.55
CA ALA A 382 8.93 20.54 -21.85
C ALA A 382 9.32 20.43 -23.33
N ALA A 383 8.48 20.94 -24.24
CA ALA A 383 8.75 20.95 -25.67
C ALA A 383 9.88 21.91 -26.08
N ARG A 384 10.19 22.95 -25.29
CA ARG A 384 11.30 23.88 -25.58
C ARG A 384 12.67 23.22 -25.43
N ASN A 385 12.79 22.26 -24.52
CA ASN A 385 14.01 21.47 -24.32
C ASN A 385 13.65 19.98 -24.26
N PRO A 386 13.36 19.35 -25.40
CA PRO A 386 12.88 17.98 -25.45
C PRO A 386 13.95 16.99 -25.01
N ARG A 387 13.53 15.88 -24.40
CA ARG A 387 14.42 14.78 -24.05
C ARG A 387 15.03 14.17 -25.32
N TYR A 388 16.25 13.65 -25.20
CA TYR A 388 16.93 12.97 -26.30
C TYR A 388 16.08 11.81 -26.84
N ARG A 389 15.95 11.75 -28.17
CA ARG A 389 15.29 10.64 -28.88
C ARG A 389 16.09 10.32 -30.13
N LYS A 390 16.38 9.04 -30.36
CA LYS A 390 16.96 8.57 -31.62
C LYS A 390 15.82 8.18 -32.58
N GLY A 391 15.78 8.80 -33.75
CA GLY A 391 14.85 8.44 -34.83
C GLY A 391 15.29 7.19 -35.58
N PRO A 392 14.44 6.65 -36.47
CA PRO A 392 14.85 5.57 -37.37
C PRO A 392 15.95 6.04 -38.34
N ASP A 393 16.92 5.17 -38.64
CA ASP A 393 18.07 5.51 -39.50
C ASP A 393 17.70 5.53 -41.00
N ILE A 394 16.64 4.79 -41.41
CA ILE A 394 16.14 4.75 -42.80
C ILE A 394 14.62 4.99 -42.79
N CYS A 395 14.15 5.87 -43.67
CA CYS A 395 12.74 6.12 -43.93
C CYS A 395 12.46 5.82 -45.41
N PHE A 396 11.47 4.98 -45.71
CA PHE A 396 11.00 4.76 -47.09
C PHE A 396 9.70 5.54 -47.28
N ASP A 397 9.71 6.52 -48.19
CA ASP A 397 8.52 7.19 -48.70
C ASP A 397 8.16 6.67 -50.10
N SER A 398 6.86 6.78 -50.46
CA SER A 398 6.25 6.17 -51.65
C SER A 398 6.14 7.12 -52.84
#